data_AF-A0A1I3RYA3-F1
#
_entry.id   AF-A0A1I3RYA3-F1
#
_cell.length_a   1.000
_cell.length_b   1.000
_cell.length_c   1.000
_cell.angle_alpha   90.00
_cell.angle_beta   90.00
_cell.angle_gamma   90.00
#
_symmetry.space_group_name_H-M   'P 1'
#
loop_
_entity.id
_entity.type
_entity.pdbx_description
1 polymer ?
#
loop_
_entity_poly.entity_id
_entity_poly.type
_entity_poly.pdbx_seq_one_letter_code
_entity_poly.pdbx_strand_id
1 'polypeptide(L)'
;MADNSNPRIFFDSMNFERLTDSKIYTPRLFPKWQDYKLVKYKEGRLFRLEKGNFGRSPIIMDKNGTEYIYTYDPYLSIIDGKVVIAR
;
A
#
# COMPACT_ATOMS: atom_id res chain seq x y z
N MET A 1 -20.94 18.08 -0.25
CA MET A 1 -20.53 16.75 0.24
C MET A 1 -19.68 16.13 -0.84
N ALA A 2 -18.46 15.69 -0.50
CA ALA A 2 -17.43 15.44 -1.50
C ALA A 2 -17.54 13.98 -2.00
N ASP A 3 -18.08 13.84 -3.21
CA ASP A 3 -18.31 12.58 -3.93
C ASP A 3 -17.00 11.91 -4.43
N ASN A 4 -15.86 12.50 -4.10
CA ASN A 4 -14.49 12.02 -4.34
C ASN A 4 -13.96 11.12 -3.21
N SER A 5 -14.79 10.78 -2.23
CA SER A 5 -14.45 9.94 -1.08
C SER A 5 -14.78 8.45 -1.26
N ASN A 6 -15.41 8.05 -2.37
CA ASN A 6 -15.77 6.65 -2.62
C ASN A 6 -14.51 5.76 -2.75
N PRO A 7 -14.28 4.80 -1.84
CA PRO A 7 -13.14 3.89 -1.90
C PRO A 7 -13.04 3.13 -3.22
N ARG A 8 -14.17 2.86 -3.88
CA ARG A 8 -14.23 2.12 -5.14
C ARG A 8 -13.62 2.91 -6.30
N ILE A 9 -13.97 4.19 -6.42
CA ILE A 9 -13.40 5.07 -7.46
C ILE A 9 -11.88 5.18 -7.31
N PHE A 10 -11.40 5.27 -6.07
CA PHE A 10 -9.96 5.25 -5.80
C PHE A 10 -9.33 3.90 -6.18
N PHE A 11 -9.95 2.80 -5.76
CA PHE A 11 -9.47 1.45 -6.07
C PHE A 11 -9.31 1.23 -7.58
N ASP A 12 -10.31 1.67 -8.34
CA ASP A 12 -10.35 1.58 -9.80
C ASP A 12 -9.27 2.47 -10.45
N SER A 13 -9.10 3.71 -9.96
CA SER A 13 -8.08 4.66 -10.49
C SER A 13 -6.64 4.16 -10.32
N MET A 14 -6.38 3.38 -9.28
CA MET A 14 -5.07 2.78 -9.00
C MET A 14 -4.84 1.47 -9.75
N ASN A 15 -5.83 1.04 -10.56
CA ASN A 15 -5.84 -0.21 -11.30
C ASN A 15 -5.60 -1.43 -10.40
N PHE A 16 -6.10 -1.36 -9.15
CA PHE A 16 -5.91 -2.45 -8.20
C PHE A 16 -6.61 -3.72 -8.66
N GLU A 17 -7.72 -3.61 -9.40
CA GLU A 17 -8.40 -4.77 -9.99
C GLU A 17 -7.41 -5.67 -10.75
N ARG A 18 -6.63 -5.08 -11.67
CA ARG A 18 -5.58 -5.79 -12.41
C ARG A 18 -4.47 -6.32 -11.49
N LEU A 19 -4.08 -5.57 -10.47
CA LEU A 19 -3.03 -5.96 -9.52
C LEU A 19 -3.48 -7.07 -8.55
N THR A 20 -4.80 -7.27 -8.42
CA THR A 20 -5.42 -8.34 -7.65
C THR A 20 -5.88 -9.51 -8.51
N ASP A 21 -5.76 -9.42 -9.84
CA ASP A 21 -5.99 -10.54 -10.75
C ASP A 21 -4.87 -11.57 -10.58
N SER A 22 -5.20 -12.71 -9.97
CA SER A 22 -4.27 -13.80 -9.67
C SER A 22 -3.64 -14.44 -10.91
N LYS A 23 -4.20 -14.20 -12.11
CA LYS A 23 -3.59 -14.63 -13.38
C LYS A 23 -2.39 -13.78 -13.75
N ILE A 24 -2.36 -12.51 -13.32
CA ILE A 24 -1.32 -11.53 -13.68
C ILE A 24 -0.37 -11.30 -12.52
N TYR A 25 -0.88 -11.15 -11.30
CA TYR A 25 -0.12 -10.80 -10.12
C TYR A 25 -0.46 -11.68 -8.92
N THR A 26 0.54 -11.96 -8.09
CA THR A 26 0.38 -12.67 -6.82
C THR A 26 0.81 -11.78 -5.65
N PRO A 27 -0.07 -11.43 -4.70
CA PRO A 27 0.31 -10.67 -3.52
C PRO A 27 1.26 -11.45 -2.61
N ARG A 28 2.31 -10.79 -2.08
CA ARG A 28 3.17 -11.37 -1.05
C ARG A 28 2.48 -11.32 0.31
N LEU A 29 1.99 -12.47 0.77
CA LEU A 29 1.28 -12.59 2.05
C LEU A 29 2.20 -12.49 3.28
N PHE A 30 3.50 -12.78 3.11
CA PHE A 30 4.46 -12.84 4.21
C PHE A 30 5.72 -12.03 3.88
N PRO A 31 5.66 -10.68 3.95
CA PRO A 31 6.87 -9.86 3.87
C PRO A 31 7.77 -10.15 5.09
N LYS A 32 9.08 -9.95 4.92
CA LYS A 32 10.05 -10.05 6.02
C LYS A 32 9.87 -8.87 6.98
N TRP A 33 8.90 -8.98 7.88
CA TRP A 33 8.44 -7.89 8.76
C TRP A 33 9.57 -7.21 9.53
N GLN A 34 10.58 -7.97 9.97
CA GLN A 34 11.74 -7.46 10.68
C GLN A 34 12.59 -6.44 9.90
N ASP A 35 12.45 -6.40 8.58
CA ASP A 35 13.18 -5.45 7.73
C ASP A 35 12.49 -4.09 7.62
N TYR A 36 11.28 -3.96 8.16
CA TYR A 36 10.47 -2.76 8.06
C TYR A 36 10.47 -1.97 9.37
N LYS A 37 10.41 -0.64 9.25
CA LYS A 37 10.28 0.29 10.36
C LYS A 37 9.06 1.17 10.21
N LEU A 38 8.44 1.54 11.32
CA LEU A 38 7.39 2.54 11.34
C LEU A 38 8.01 3.94 11.24
N VAL A 39 7.76 4.63 10.13
CA VAL A 39 8.24 6.00 9.90
C VAL A 39 7.07 6.97 10.08
N LYS A 40 7.25 7.95 10.96
CA LYS A 40 6.24 8.96 11.29
C LYS A 40 6.53 10.25 10.54
N TYR A 41 5.49 10.88 10.05
CA TYR A 41 5.50 12.19 9.38
C TYR A 41 4.48 13.10 10.03
N LYS A 42 4.64 14.42 9.87
CA LYS A 42 3.67 15.43 10.36
C LYS A 42 3.26 15.17 11.81
N GLU A 43 4.26 15.07 12.69
CA GLU A 43 4.08 14.83 14.13
C GLU A 43 3.31 13.53 14.46
N GLY A 44 3.35 12.54 13.56
CA GLY A 44 2.69 11.24 13.75
C GLY A 44 1.26 11.18 13.22
N ARG A 45 0.73 12.26 12.63
CA ARG A 45 -0.56 12.24 11.93
C ARG A 45 -0.55 11.36 10.69
N LEU A 46 0.62 11.24 10.06
CA LEU A 46 0.87 10.36 8.93
C LEU A 46 1.99 9.39 9.29
N PHE A 47 1.90 8.17 8.80
CA PHE A 47 2.96 7.18 8.96
C PHE A 47 3.03 6.23 7.77
N ARG A 48 4.18 5.59 7.61
CA ARG A 48 4.42 4.52 6.65
C ARG A 48 5.14 3.37 7.34
N LEU A 49 4.91 2.15 6.85
CA LEU A 49 5.76 1.02 7.18
C LEU A 49 6.78 0.85 6.04
N GLU A 50 8.05 1.10 6.33
CA GLU A 50 9.06 1.32 5.29
C GLU A 50 10.28 0.39 5.42
N LYS A 51 10.79 -0.06 4.27
CA LYS A 51 12.06 -0.79 4.15
C LYS A 51 12.99 -0.13 3.13
N GLY A 52 14.28 -0.10 3.46
CA GLY A 52 15.36 0.36 2.59
C GLY A 52 15.33 1.86 2.30
N ASN A 53 16.23 2.31 1.42
CA ASN A 53 16.48 3.73 1.20
C ASN A 53 15.36 4.46 0.43
N PHE A 54 14.50 3.71 -0.26
CA PHE A 54 13.39 4.26 -1.05
C PHE A 54 12.05 4.21 -0.30
N GLY A 55 12.04 3.75 0.96
CA GLY A 55 10.84 3.73 1.80
C GLY A 55 9.75 2.76 1.33
N ARG A 56 10.11 1.65 0.67
CA ARG A 56 9.14 0.70 0.10
C ARG A 56 8.27 0.08 1.18
N SER A 57 7.00 -0.12 0.88
CA SER A 57 6.00 -0.70 1.78
C SER A 57 6.02 -2.24 1.76
N PRO A 58 5.33 -2.89 2.72
CA PRO A 58 5.11 -4.34 2.72
C PRO A 58 4.08 -4.80 1.68
N ILE A 59 3.36 -3.89 1.01
CA ILE A 59 2.32 -4.21 0.03
C ILE A 59 2.99 -4.43 -1.33
N ILE A 60 3.32 -5.70 -1.61
CA ILE A 60 4.08 -6.12 -2.79
C ILE A 60 3.26 -7.16 -3.56
N MET A 61 3.23 -6.99 -4.88
CA MET A 61 2.63 -7.95 -5.82
C MET A 61 3.69 -8.41 -6.82
N ASP A 62 3.90 -9.72 -6.91
CA ASP A 62 4.80 -10.34 -7.88
C ASP A 62 4.07 -10.53 -9.21
N LYS A 63 4.68 -10.11 -10.33
CA LYS A 63 4.11 -10.37 -11.66
C LYS A 63 4.43 -11.80 -12.07
N ASN A 64 3.39 -12.60 -12.30
CA ASN A 64 3.51 -14.02 -12.59
C ASN A 64 4.41 -14.28 -13.81
N GLY A 65 5.31 -15.27 -13.70
CA GLY A 65 6.23 -15.66 -14.76
C GLY A 65 7.37 -14.68 -15.03
N THR A 66 7.59 -13.68 -14.16
CA THR A 66 8.67 -12.69 -14.29
C THR A 66 9.29 -12.36 -12.94
N GLU A 67 10.44 -11.67 -12.95
CA GLU A 67 11.06 -11.11 -11.73
C GLU A 67 10.52 -9.72 -11.37
N TYR A 68 9.57 -9.18 -12.14
CA TYR A 68 9.03 -7.85 -11.89
C TYR A 68 8.09 -7.84 -10.69
N ILE A 69 8.24 -6.81 -9.86
CA ILE A 69 7.36 -6.55 -8.71
C ILE A 69 6.66 -5.21 -8.87
N TYR A 70 5.45 -5.12 -8.34
CA TYR A 70 4.75 -3.87 -8.09
C TYR A 70 4.68 -3.62 -6.59
N THR A 71 4.91 -2.38 -6.16
CA THR A 71 4.75 -1.96 -4.76
C THR A 71 3.74 -0.83 -4.67
N TYR A 72 2.83 -0.94 -3.72
CA TYR A 72 1.94 0.16 -3.37
C TYR A 72 2.42 0.81 -2.08
N ASP A 73 2.78 2.09 -2.11
CA ASP A 73 3.47 2.76 -1.00
C ASP A 73 2.59 3.85 -0.35
N PRO A 74 1.49 3.50 0.34
CA PRO A 74 0.55 4.49 0.88
C PRO A 74 1.09 5.19 2.11
N TYR A 75 0.75 6.47 2.25
CA TYR A 75 0.69 7.10 3.56
C TYR A 75 -0.53 6.60 4.31
N LEU A 76 -0.37 6.35 5.61
CA LEU A 76 -1.42 5.88 6.50
C LEU A 76 -1.69 6.92 7.58
N SER A 77 -2.92 6.95 8.07
CA SER A 77 -3.33 7.72 9.24
C SER A 77 -4.24 6.88 10.14
N ILE A 78 -4.44 7.33 11.38
CA ILE A 78 -5.44 6.76 12.28
C ILE A 78 -6.57 7.78 12.39
N ILE A 79 -7.77 7.40 11.94
CA ILE A 79 -8.99 8.18 12.07
C ILE A 79 -10.02 7.31 12.78
N ASP A 80 -10.61 7.81 13.86
CA ASP A 80 -11.57 7.08 14.70
C ASP A 80 -11.08 5.69 15.14
N GLY A 81 -9.80 5.59 15.51
CA GLY A 81 -9.15 4.34 15.92
C GLY A 81 -8.89 3.34 14.78
N LYS A 82 -9.17 3.69 13.53
CA LYS A 82 -8.97 2.84 12.35
C LYS A 82 -7.79 3.32 11.52
N VAL A 83 -6.99 2.39 11.04
CA VAL A 83 -5.95 2.68 10.05
C VAL A 83 -6.61 2.92 8.70
N VAL A 84 -6.32 4.08 8.10
CA VAL A 84 -6.85 4.48 6.80
C VAL A 84 -5.72 4.90 5.87
N ILE A 85 -5.93 4.74 4.57
CA ILE A 85 -5.04 5.31 3.55
C ILE A 85 -5.25 6.83 3.52
N ALA A 86 -4.18 7.58 3.78
CA ALA A 86 -4.16 9.02 3.74
C ALA A 86 -3.73 9.51 2.34
N ARG A 87 -4.42 10.53 1.85
CA ARG A 87 -4.28 11.12 0.52
C ARG A 87 -4.53 12.62 0.58
#